data_AF-A0A3A9HNZ4-F1
#
_entry.id   AF-A0A3A9HNZ4-F1
#
_cell.length_a   1.000
_cell.length_b   1.000
_cell.length_c   1.000
_cell.angle_alpha   90.00
_cell.angle_beta   90.00
_cell.angle_gamma   90.00
#
_symmetry.space_group_name_H-M   'P 1'
#
loop_
_entity.id
_entity.type
_entity.pdbx_description
1 polymer ?
#
loop_
_entity_poly.entity_id
_entity_poly.type
_entity_poly.pdbx_seq_one_letter_code
_entity_poly.pdbx_strand_id
1 'polypeptide(L)'
;MATLLKNMKISHISLVGAAANKRTFVYKSAGTLDGEEVKASLSHLCKSLDHHMVYGVVYSPDEIDTQGEYSTAAEIEKAAHGFLADLSQRNVDVEHSFRPEGAYVAESWLLKGADGRFPGAPEGSWAVGVKIDDEALWKSVKDGAVSGLSMAGVAEKVREDDGRTFAKGLFAALADLVKGAAAEKTEKTEKNESGAKKDPEGEDEDRMTEELSKAVSAAVTEALKPLNDKVEKMERRLESVEKSRGSSQRALDTALDDELEGVL
;
A
#
# COMPACT_ATOMS: atom_id res chain seq x y z
N MET A 1 -3.60 11.37 11.29
CA MET A 1 -3.39 11.17 9.83
C MET A 1 -2.62 9.89 9.65
N ALA A 2 -2.93 9.11 8.61
CA ALA A 2 -2.24 7.85 8.36
C ALA A 2 -0.81 8.11 7.87
N THR A 3 0.11 7.22 8.22
CA THR A 3 1.52 7.28 7.80
C THR A 3 1.82 6.06 6.95
N LEU A 4 2.24 6.29 5.70
CA LEU A 4 2.65 5.25 4.79
C LEU A 4 4.09 4.81 5.11
N LEU A 5 4.28 3.51 5.30
CA LEU A 5 5.60 2.90 5.46
C LEU A 5 6.16 2.45 4.12
N LYS A 6 7.39 2.85 3.81
CA LYS A 6 8.18 2.45 2.63
C LYS A 6 9.56 1.93 3.02
N ASN A 7 10.20 1.21 2.11
CA ASN A 7 11.53 0.62 2.29
C ASN A 7 11.63 -0.15 3.62
N MET A 8 10.61 -0.97 3.89
CA MET A 8 10.48 -1.71 5.12
C MET A 8 11.53 -2.82 5.18
N LYS A 9 12.37 -2.77 6.21
CA LYS A 9 13.30 -3.85 6.54
C LYS A 9 12.97 -4.39 7.92
N ILE A 10 12.31 -5.55 7.93
CA ILE A 10 11.89 -6.23 9.15
C ILE A 10 13.03 -7.10 9.65
N SER A 11 13.29 -7.01 10.95
CA SER A 11 14.41 -7.69 11.62
C SER A 11 13.94 -8.75 12.61
N HIS A 12 12.76 -8.55 13.21
CA HIS A 12 12.19 -9.43 14.23
C HIS A 12 10.68 -9.56 14.03
N ILE A 13 10.17 -10.73 14.41
CA ILE A 13 8.74 -10.96 14.63
C ILE A 13 8.57 -11.25 16.13
N SER A 14 7.76 -10.44 16.80
CA SER A 14 7.54 -10.56 18.24
C SER A 14 6.23 -11.24 18.56
N LEU A 15 6.28 -12.16 19.51
CA LEU A 15 5.12 -12.73 20.17
C LEU A 15 4.66 -11.76 21.24
N VAL A 16 3.42 -11.26 21.11
CA VAL A 16 2.89 -10.19 21.98
C VAL A 16 1.51 -10.53 22.53
N GLY A 17 1.15 -9.91 23.65
CA GLY A 17 -0.20 -10.00 24.21
C GLY A 17 -1.25 -9.26 23.38
N ALA A 18 -0.87 -8.17 22.68
CA ALA A 18 -1.75 -7.40 21.82
C ALA A 18 -1.02 -6.86 20.57
N ALA A 19 -1.44 -7.30 19.39
CA ALA A 19 -0.84 -6.89 18.12
C ALA A 19 -1.32 -5.52 17.65
N ALA A 20 -0.43 -4.74 17.02
CA ALA A 20 -0.77 -3.43 16.45
C ALA A 20 -1.78 -3.52 15.31
N ASN A 21 -1.74 -4.60 14.54
CA ASN A 21 -2.71 -4.89 13.48
C ASN A 21 -4.08 -5.37 14.01
N LYS A 22 -4.26 -5.48 15.34
CA LYS A 22 -5.48 -5.91 16.04
C LYS A 22 -5.91 -7.36 15.76
N ARG A 23 -5.02 -8.18 15.19
CA ARG A 23 -5.28 -9.59 14.88
C ARG A 23 -4.63 -10.48 15.92
N THR A 24 -5.32 -11.55 16.28
CA THR A 24 -4.75 -12.65 17.06
C THR A 24 -4.23 -13.73 16.12
N PHE A 25 -3.19 -14.45 16.53
CA PHE A 25 -2.81 -15.66 15.82
C PHE A 25 -3.78 -16.80 16.18
N VAL A 26 -3.87 -17.78 15.28
CA VAL A 26 -4.64 -19.00 15.49
C VAL A 26 -3.69 -20.15 15.82
N TYR A 27 -4.09 -21.01 16.74
CA TYR A 27 -3.35 -22.21 17.07
C TYR A 27 -4.32 -23.33 17.44
N LYS A 28 -3.87 -24.57 17.29
CA LYS A 28 -4.70 -25.74 17.63
C LYS A 28 -4.53 -26.06 19.10
N SER A 29 -5.50 -25.67 19.93
CA SER A 29 -5.63 -26.20 21.29
C SER A 29 -6.40 -27.54 21.25
N ALA A 30 -6.14 -28.44 22.19
CA ALA A 30 -6.82 -29.74 22.28
C ALA A 30 -8.33 -29.66 22.62
N GLY A 31 -8.94 -28.47 22.68
CA GLY A 31 -10.32 -28.32 23.13
C GLY A 31 -11.08 -27.01 22.85
N THR A 32 -10.45 -25.96 22.32
CA THR A 32 -11.09 -24.65 22.19
C THR A 32 -10.57 -23.91 20.97
N LEU A 33 -11.27 -24.06 19.85
CA LEU A 33 -11.33 -23.03 18.81
C LEU A 33 -12.63 -22.29 19.07
N ASP A 34 -12.54 -21.04 19.51
CA ASP A 34 -13.72 -20.20 19.71
C ASP A 34 -14.26 -19.73 18.33
N GLY A 35 -15.56 -19.94 18.10
CA GLY A 35 -16.26 -19.63 16.85
C GLY A 35 -16.61 -20.87 16.01
N GLU A 36 -17.91 -21.09 15.74
CA GLU A 36 -18.37 -22.22 14.92
C GLU A 36 -17.81 -22.21 13.49
N GLU A 37 -17.61 -21.04 12.87
CA GLU A 37 -17.06 -20.90 11.51
C GLU A 37 -15.58 -21.28 11.41
N VAL A 38 -14.78 -20.92 12.43
CA VAL A 38 -13.35 -21.26 12.53
C VAL A 38 -13.18 -22.76 12.76
N LYS A 39 -14.06 -23.34 13.58
CA LYS A 39 -14.08 -24.78 13.89
C LYS A 39 -14.43 -25.64 12.66
N ALA A 40 -15.38 -25.21 11.84
CA ALA A 40 -15.76 -25.92 10.62
C ALA A 40 -14.62 -25.92 9.58
N SER A 41 -14.01 -24.76 9.35
CA SER A 41 -12.97 -24.56 8.32
C SER A 41 -11.63 -25.23 8.68
N LEU A 42 -11.30 -25.34 9.98
CA LEU A 42 -10.01 -25.88 10.44
C LEU A 42 -10.09 -27.34 10.94
N SER A 43 -11.27 -27.96 10.87
CA SER A 43 -11.51 -29.35 11.33
C SER A 43 -10.63 -30.41 10.65
N HIS A 44 -10.17 -30.16 9.42
CA HIS A 44 -9.30 -31.09 8.69
C HIS A 44 -7.84 -31.12 9.19
N LEU A 45 -7.38 -30.11 9.94
CA LEU A 45 -6.05 -30.10 10.56
C LEU A 45 -6.00 -30.94 11.87
N CYS A 46 -7.10 -31.59 12.26
CA CYS A 46 -7.25 -32.09 13.63
C CYS A 46 -6.68 -33.48 13.96
N LYS A 47 -6.09 -34.25 13.04
CA LYS A 47 -5.65 -35.62 13.38
C LYS A 47 -4.21 -35.67 13.92
N SER A 48 -4.11 -35.61 15.25
CA SER A 48 -2.97 -35.90 16.13
C SER A 48 -1.89 -34.82 16.32
N LEU A 49 -1.52 -34.64 17.60
CA LEU A 49 -0.47 -33.79 18.21
C LEU A 49 -0.66 -32.26 18.16
N ASP A 50 -0.56 -31.66 19.34
CA ASP A 50 -0.33 -30.23 19.55
C ASP A 50 1.09 -29.92 19.06
N HIS A 51 1.21 -29.28 17.90
CA HIS A 51 2.49 -29.09 17.23
C HIS A 51 3.25 -27.86 17.73
N HIS A 52 2.82 -27.20 18.81
CA HIS A 52 3.38 -25.94 19.31
C HIS A 52 3.57 -24.92 18.17
N MET A 53 2.54 -24.79 17.35
CA MET A 53 2.57 -23.95 16.16
C MET A 53 1.46 -22.92 16.27
N VAL A 54 1.82 -21.66 16.10
CA VAL A 54 0.87 -20.55 15.94
C VAL A 54 0.95 -20.02 14.53
N TYR A 55 -0.19 -19.61 13.98
CA TYR A 55 -0.28 -19.03 12.65
C TYR A 55 -0.88 -17.63 12.75
N GLY A 56 -0.22 -16.62 12.22
CA GLY A 56 -0.70 -15.24 12.33
C GLY A 56 -0.36 -14.40 11.11
N VAL A 57 -1.14 -13.34 10.91
CA VAL A 57 -0.82 -12.27 9.98
C VAL A 57 0.12 -11.29 10.67
N VAL A 58 1.30 -11.10 10.10
CA VAL A 58 2.30 -10.13 10.57
C VAL A 58 1.83 -8.72 10.20
N TYR A 59 1.47 -8.51 8.94
CA TYR A 59 0.99 -7.22 8.46
C TYR A 59 0.07 -7.35 7.24
N SER A 60 -0.89 -6.43 7.13
CA SER A 60 -1.88 -6.39 6.05
C SER A 60 -1.72 -5.12 5.21
N PRO A 61 -1.91 -5.20 3.88
CA PRO A 61 -1.93 -4.02 3.03
C PRO A 61 -3.12 -3.12 3.32
N ASP A 62 -2.88 -1.81 3.24
CA ASP A 62 -3.88 -0.75 3.24
C ASP A 62 -4.78 -0.68 4.50
N GLU A 63 -4.43 -1.45 5.55
CA GLU A 63 -5.05 -1.41 6.86
C GLU A 63 -4.23 -0.53 7.81
N ILE A 64 -4.88 0.47 8.43
CA ILE A 64 -4.24 1.35 9.41
C ILE A 64 -4.19 0.65 10.77
N ASP A 65 -2.99 0.46 11.29
CA ASP A 65 -2.74 -0.15 12.60
C ASP A 65 -3.03 0.80 13.78
N THR A 66 -2.80 0.33 15.01
CA THR A 66 -2.99 1.15 16.23
C THR A 66 -2.01 2.32 16.35
N GLN A 67 -0.93 2.33 15.58
CA GLN A 67 0.06 3.42 15.54
C GLN A 67 -0.26 4.46 14.45
N GLY A 68 -1.32 4.23 13.66
CA GLY A 68 -1.70 5.10 12.55
C GLY A 68 -0.85 4.85 11.31
N GLU A 69 -0.25 3.66 11.18
CA GLU A 69 0.65 3.28 10.10
C GLU A 69 0.01 2.23 9.19
N TYR A 70 0.36 2.26 7.91
CA TYR A 70 -0.06 1.27 6.91
C TYR A 70 1.03 1.12 5.84
N SER A 71 0.94 0.06 5.03
CA SER A 71 1.78 -0.12 3.85
C SER A 71 1.03 -0.80 2.71
N THR A 72 1.67 -0.85 1.54
CA THR A 72 1.10 -1.47 0.33
C THR A 72 1.47 -2.95 0.24
N ALA A 73 0.70 -3.75 -0.50
CA ALA A 73 0.98 -5.18 -0.69
C ALA A 73 2.39 -5.43 -1.27
N ALA A 74 2.82 -4.62 -2.24
CA ALA A 74 4.14 -4.74 -2.86
C ALA A 74 5.29 -4.47 -1.88
N GLU A 75 5.09 -3.56 -0.93
CA GLU A 75 6.09 -3.26 0.09
C GLU A 75 6.14 -4.33 1.18
N ILE A 76 4.97 -4.86 1.57
CA ILE A 76 4.85 -6.00 2.47
C ILE A 76 5.52 -7.24 1.88
N GLU A 77 5.33 -7.51 0.58
CA GLU A 77 6.00 -8.60 -0.13
C GLU A 77 7.53 -8.48 -0.06
N LYS A 78 8.08 -7.30 -0.34
CA LYS A 78 9.53 -7.05 -0.22
C LYS A 78 10.02 -7.27 1.20
N ALA A 79 9.29 -6.79 2.20
CA ALA A 79 9.62 -6.96 3.60
C ALA A 79 9.63 -8.45 4.00
N ALA A 80 8.61 -9.21 3.60
CA ALA A 80 8.48 -10.64 3.86
C ALA A 80 9.63 -11.45 3.23
N HIS A 81 9.95 -11.18 1.95
CA HIS A 81 11.04 -11.84 1.26
C HIS A 81 12.41 -11.43 1.83
N GLY A 82 12.59 -10.15 2.14
CA GLY A 82 13.80 -9.62 2.76
C GLY A 82 14.09 -10.27 4.12
N PHE A 83 13.07 -10.45 4.95
CA PHE A 83 13.18 -11.14 6.24
C PHE A 83 13.73 -12.57 6.10
N LEU A 84 13.25 -13.33 5.11
CA LEU A 84 13.74 -14.69 4.86
C LEU A 84 15.15 -14.70 4.25
N ALA A 85 15.42 -13.79 3.31
CA ALA A 85 16.72 -13.65 2.66
C ALA A 85 17.82 -13.27 3.66
N ASP A 86 17.49 -12.44 4.66
CA ASP A 86 18.39 -12.03 5.75
C ASP A 86 18.55 -13.10 6.84
N LEU A 87 18.03 -14.32 6.63
CA LEU A 87 18.08 -15.43 7.58
C LEU A 87 17.49 -15.10 8.96
N SER A 88 16.49 -14.22 9.00
CA SER A 88 15.89 -13.72 10.25
C SER A 88 14.82 -14.64 10.84
N GLN A 89 14.64 -15.87 10.31
CA GLN A 89 13.60 -16.80 10.77
C GLN A 89 13.72 -17.15 12.27
N ARG A 90 14.93 -17.08 12.84
CA ARG A 90 15.18 -17.30 14.27
C ARG A 90 15.03 -16.03 15.13
N ASN A 91 14.80 -14.87 14.53
CA ASN A 91 14.63 -13.60 15.24
C ASN A 91 13.18 -13.47 15.72
N VAL A 92 12.73 -14.45 16.51
CA VAL A 92 11.43 -14.44 17.18
C VAL A 92 11.64 -14.14 18.64
N ASP A 93 11.19 -12.97 19.09
CA ASP A 93 11.30 -12.50 20.46
C ASP A 93 9.92 -12.42 21.13
N VAL A 94 9.91 -12.05 22.42
CA VAL A 94 8.67 -11.84 23.19
C VAL A 94 8.64 -10.40 23.67
N GLU A 95 7.50 -9.72 23.49
CA GLU A 95 7.27 -8.34 23.96
C GLU A 95 8.37 -7.35 23.57
N HIS A 96 8.83 -7.42 22.31
CA HIS A 96 9.87 -6.56 21.75
C HIS A 96 11.16 -6.55 22.59
N SER A 97 11.56 -7.71 23.13
CA SER A 97 12.79 -7.86 23.91
C SER A 97 14.06 -7.77 23.06
N PHE A 98 13.95 -7.92 21.73
CA PHE A 98 15.02 -8.04 20.75
C PHE A 98 16.00 -9.18 21.06
N ARG A 99 15.52 -10.20 21.76
CA ARG A 99 16.26 -11.43 22.04
C ARG A 99 15.47 -12.62 21.53
N PRO A 100 16.03 -13.45 20.63
CA PRO A 100 15.43 -14.70 20.23
C PRO A 100 15.09 -15.58 21.44
N GLU A 101 13.82 -15.99 21.56
CA GLU A 101 13.32 -16.72 22.73
C GLU A 101 12.55 -17.97 22.30
N GLY A 102 13.27 -19.08 22.14
CA GLY A 102 12.67 -20.42 22.09
C GLY A 102 11.66 -20.66 20.96
N ALA A 103 11.67 -19.86 19.91
CA ALA A 103 10.74 -19.93 18.79
C ALA A 103 11.42 -19.55 17.47
N TYR A 104 10.81 -19.95 16.36
CA TYR A 104 11.26 -19.58 15.02
C TYR A 104 10.11 -19.62 14.01
N VAL A 105 10.26 -18.83 12.95
CA VAL A 105 9.37 -18.87 11.79
C VAL A 105 9.63 -20.14 10.99
N ALA A 106 8.69 -21.09 11.04
CA ALA A 106 8.75 -22.34 10.30
C ALA A 106 8.11 -22.21 8.90
N GLU A 107 7.13 -21.32 8.77
CA GLU A 107 6.39 -21.06 7.53
C GLU A 107 6.24 -19.56 7.32
N SER A 108 6.34 -19.10 6.07
CA SER A 108 6.14 -17.70 5.69
C SER A 108 5.57 -17.63 4.28
N TRP A 109 4.46 -16.91 4.10
CA TRP A 109 3.81 -16.78 2.80
C TRP A 109 3.00 -15.48 2.69
N LEU A 110 2.67 -15.12 1.46
CA LEU A 110 1.74 -14.04 1.15
C LEU A 110 0.37 -14.64 0.81
N LEU A 111 -0.69 -14.05 1.36
CA LEU A 111 -2.06 -14.44 1.00
C LEU A 111 -2.31 -14.12 -0.48
N LYS A 112 -2.89 -15.09 -1.21
CA LYS A 112 -3.28 -14.96 -2.64
C LYS A 112 -4.80 -14.84 -2.83
N GLY A 113 -5.50 -14.52 -1.75
CA GLY A 113 -6.96 -14.49 -1.67
C GLY A 113 -7.42 -14.76 -0.24
N ALA A 114 -8.71 -15.07 -0.08
CA ALA A 114 -9.28 -15.40 1.22
C ALA A 114 -8.65 -16.67 1.81
N ASP A 115 -8.21 -16.60 3.07
CA ASP A 115 -7.71 -17.74 3.84
C ASP A 115 -8.61 -17.97 5.05
N GLY A 116 -9.14 -19.19 5.20
CA GLY A 116 -10.03 -19.54 6.32
C GLY A 116 -9.38 -19.44 7.70
N ARG A 117 -8.05 -19.42 7.78
CA ARG A 117 -7.30 -19.17 9.02
C ARG A 117 -7.30 -17.71 9.43
N PHE A 118 -7.44 -16.80 8.46
CA PHE A 118 -7.37 -15.36 8.67
C PHE A 118 -8.57 -14.63 8.04
N PRO A 119 -9.79 -14.82 8.57
CA PRO A 119 -10.96 -14.11 8.08
C PRO A 119 -10.72 -12.59 8.03
N GLY A 120 -11.06 -11.98 6.90
CA GLY A 120 -10.92 -10.55 6.68
C GLY A 120 -9.49 -10.05 6.50
N ALA A 121 -8.47 -10.92 6.39
CA ALA A 121 -7.15 -10.49 5.92
C ALA A 121 -7.17 -10.32 4.40
N PRO A 122 -6.76 -9.16 3.87
CA PRO A 122 -6.75 -8.92 2.41
C PRO A 122 -5.66 -9.72 1.69
N GLU A 123 -5.82 -9.89 0.38
CA GLU A 123 -4.77 -10.43 -0.48
C GLU A 123 -3.50 -9.57 -0.37
N GLY A 124 -2.33 -10.22 -0.33
CA GLY A 124 -1.05 -9.55 -0.10
C GLY A 124 -0.66 -9.40 1.37
N SER A 125 -1.52 -9.77 2.33
CA SER A 125 -1.11 -9.89 3.74
C SER A 125 0.02 -10.90 3.90
N TRP A 126 1.00 -10.56 4.73
CA TRP A 126 2.09 -11.45 5.09
C TRP A 126 1.70 -12.29 6.30
N ALA A 127 1.63 -13.60 6.12
CA ALA A 127 1.34 -14.57 7.16
C ALA A 127 2.54 -15.46 7.45
N VAL A 128 2.63 -15.92 8.70
CA VAL A 128 3.68 -16.82 9.17
C VAL A 128 3.11 -17.92 10.05
N GLY A 129 3.79 -19.06 10.04
CA GLY A 129 3.68 -20.12 11.03
C GLY A 129 4.91 -20.08 11.92
N VAL A 130 4.72 -19.86 13.22
CA VAL A 130 5.80 -19.80 14.22
C VAL A 130 5.76 -21.06 15.07
N LYS A 131 6.87 -21.81 15.02
CA LYS A 131 7.11 -22.96 15.89
C LYS A 131 7.68 -22.47 17.21
N ILE A 132 7.11 -22.94 18.31
CA ILE A 132 7.52 -22.62 19.67
C ILE A 132 8.09 -23.88 20.31
N ASP A 133 9.39 -23.89 20.55
CA ASP A 133 10.10 -25.01 21.19
C ASP A 133 10.13 -24.87 22.72
N ASP A 134 9.98 -23.65 23.25
CA ASP A 134 9.94 -23.39 24.69
C ASP A 134 8.57 -23.69 25.31
N GLU A 135 8.54 -24.59 26.30
CA GLU A 135 7.31 -25.05 26.96
C GLU A 135 6.63 -23.95 27.79
N ALA A 136 7.39 -23.06 28.42
CA ALA A 136 6.84 -22.00 29.24
C ALA A 136 6.18 -20.92 28.37
N LEU A 137 6.80 -20.59 27.24
CA LEU A 137 6.24 -19.73 26.21
C LEU A 137 5.00 -20.35 25.57
N TRP A 138 5.03 -21.65 25.25
CA TRP A 138 3.86 -22.36 24.76
C TRP A 138 2.70 -22.34 25.77
N LYS A 139 3.00 -22.49 27.06
CA LYS A 139 2.00 -22.32 28.12
C LYS A 139 1.41 -20.90 28.14
N SER A 140 2.23 -19.86 27.99
CA SER A 140 1.74 -18.47 27.89
C SER A 140 0.82 -18.23 26.70
N VAL A 141 1.04 -18.92 25.58
CA VAL A 141 0.12 -18.93 24.43
C VAL A 141 -1.21 -19.59 24.79
N LYS A 142 -1.17 -20.76 25.41
CA LYS A 142 -2.38 -21.49 25.85
C LYS A 142 -3.19 -20.73 26.89
N ASP A 143 -2.51 -20.00 27.77
CA ASP A 143 -3.14 -19.17 28.80
C ASP A 143 -3.66 -17.83 28.23
N GLY A 144 -3.39 -17.54 26.95
CA GLY A 144 -3.85 -16.32 26.25
C GLY A 144 -3.03 -15.06 26.57
N ALA A 145 -1.99 -15.17 27.39
CA ALA A 145 -1.10 -14.05 27.72
C ALA A 145 -0.30 -13.56 26.50
N VAL A 146 0.04 -14.50 25.61
CA VAL A 146 0.60 -14.23 24.28
C VAL A 146 -0.46 -14.64 23.26
N SER A 147 -0.90 -13.70 22.43
CA SER A 147 -2.06 -13.93 21.54
C SER A 147 -1.92 -13.35 20.13
N GLY A 148 -0.88 -12.54 19.88
CA GLY A 148 -0.68 -11.87 18.61
C GLY A 148 0.77 -11.86 18.14
N LEU A 149 0.95 -11.38 16.90
CA LEU A 149 2.24 -11.12 16.29
C LEU A 149 2.44 -9.63 16.10
N SER A 150 3.66 -9.18 16.32
CA SER A 150 4.10 -7.82 16.00
C SER A 150 5.37 -7.91 15.15
N MET A 151 5.64 -6.89 14.34
CA MET A 151 6.87 -6.82 13.57
C MET A 151 7.73 -5.66 14.08
N ALA A 152 9.05 -5.85 14.08
CA ALA A 152 9.99 -4.79 14.40
C ALA A 152 11.07 -4.68 13.30
N GLY A 153 11.38 -3.44 12.94
CA GLY A 153 12.29 -3.15 11.85
C GLY A 153 12.46 -1.65 11.64
N VAL A 154 12.99 -1.30 10.48
CA VAL A 154 13.14 0.09 10.03
C VAL A 154 12.28 0.31 8.79
N ALA A 155 11.75 1.53 8.67
CA ALA A 155 10.97 1.96 7.52
C ALA A 155 11.07 3.49 7.36
N GLU A 156 10.92 3.95 6.13
CA GLU A 156 10.70 5.36 5.82
C GLU A 156 9.23 5.71 6.04
N LYS A 157 8.98 6.75 6.83
CA LYS A 157 7.63 7.24 7.14
C LYS A 157 7.27 8.40 6.22
N VAL A 158 6.34 8.15 5.31
CA VAL A 158 5.76 9.17 4.44
C VAL A 158 4.42 9.56 5.02
N ARG A 159 4.30 10.78 5.53
CA ARG A 159 2.98 11.33 5.88
C ARG A 159 2.25 11.62 4.59
N GLU A 160 1.04 11.12 4.45
CA GLU A 160 0.13 11.69 3.46
C GLU A 160 -0.20 13.11 3.92
N ASP A 161 0.53 14.10 3.39
CA ASP A 161 0.06 15.47 3.42
C ASP A 161 -1.23 15.50 2.61
N ASP A 162 -2.32 15.94 3.23
CA ASP A 162 -3.60 16.11 2.58
C ASP A 162 -3.39 16.81 1.24
N GLY A 163 -3.80 16.19 0.13
CA GLY A 163 -3.59 16.66 -1.25
C GLY A 163 -4.04 18.11 -1.53
N ARG A 164 -4.60 18.79 -0.52
CA ARG A 164 -4.69 20.25 -0.38
C ARG A 164 -3.36 20.98 -0.49
N THR A 165 -2.22 20.45 -0.02
CA THR A 165 -0.92 21.16 -0.14
C THR A 165 -0.44 21.19 -1.59
N PHE A 166 -0.51 20.04 -2.27
CA PHE A 166 -0.22 19.94 -3.70
C PHE A 166 -1.23 20.74 -4.55
N ALA A 167 -2.53 20.62 -4.27
CA ALA A 167 -3.55 21.40 -4.95
C ALA A 167 -3.36 22.91 -4.71
N LYS A 168 -3.10 23.36 -3.48
CA LYS A 168 -2.82 24.78 -3.19
C LYS A 168 -1.55 25.27 -3.88
N GLY A 169 -0.50 24.45 -3.94
CA GLY A 169 0.73 24.78 -4.66
C GLY A 169 0.52 24.92 -6.17
N LEU A 170 -0.27 24.01 -6.76
CA LEU A 170 -0.64 24.05 -8.17
C LEU A 170 -1.57 25.22 -8.49
N PHE A 171 -2.55 25.50 -7.63
CA PHE A 171 -3.45 26.65 -7.77
C PHE A 171 -2.70 27.98 -7.62
N ALA A 172 -1.74 28.08 -6.70
CA ALA A 172 -0.90 29.26 -6.55
C ALA A 172 -0.05 29.50 -7.81
N ALA A 173 0.59 28.45 -8.34
CA ALA A 173 1.37 28.53 -9.56
C ALA A 173 0.52 28.93 -10.79
N LEU A 174 -0.71 28.39 -10.91
CA LEU A 174 -1.66 28.77 -11.96
C LEU A 174 -2.16 30.22 -11.78
N ALA A 175 -2.42 30.66 -10.54
CA ALA A 175 -2.85 32.02 -10.26
C ALA A 175 -1.77 33.04 -10.60
N ASP A 176 -0.50 32.74 -10.33
CA ASP A 176 0.62 33.61 -10.69
C ASP A 176 0.86 33.64 -12.21
N LEU A 177 0.65 32.52 -12.91
CA LEU A 177 0.70 32.48 -14.38
C LEU A 177 -0.41 33.33 -15.02
N VAL A 178 -1.64 33.25 -14.49
CA VAL A 178 -2.78 34.06 -14.96
C VAL A 178 -2.56 35.54 -14.65
N LYS A 179 -2.04 35.88 -13.46
CA LYS A 179 -1.67 37.27 -13.12
C LYS A 179 -0.55 37.81 -14.01
N GLY A 180 0.46 36.99 -14.32
CA GLY A 180 1.53 37.36 -15.25
C GLY A 180 1.00 37.64 -16.65
N ALA A 181 0.10 36.79 -17.16
CA ALA A 181 -0.52 36.97 -18.47
C ALA A 181 -1.51 38.16 -18.53
N ALA A 182 -2.17 38.49 -17.41
CA ALA A 182 -3.05 39.65 -17.31
C ALA A 182 -2.27 40.96 -17.23
N ALA A 183 -1.13 40.97 -16.53
CA ALA A 183 -0.25 42.14 -16.45
C ALA A 183 0.39 42.51 -17.80
N GLU A 184 0.62 41.53 -18.68
CA GLU A 184 1.19 41.76 -20.01
C GLU A 184 0.20 42.43 -21.00
N LYS A 185 -1.11 42.39 -20.71
CA LYS A 185 -2.15 43.02 -21.56
C LYS A 185 -2.46 44.48 -21.20
N THR A 186 -2.02 44.97 -20.04
CA THR A 186 -2.36 46.34 -19.58
C THR A 186 -1.34 47.40 -20.01
N GLU A 187 -0.15 47.02 -20.51
CA GLU A 187 0.90 47.99 -20.85
C GLU A 187 0.76 48.67 -22.24
N LYS A 188 -0.28 48.38 -23.03
CA LYS A 188 -0.44 48.95 -24.38
C LYS A 188 -1.60 49.94 -24.58
N THR A 189 -2.25 50.46 -23.54
CA THR A 189 -3.27 51.49 -23.75
C THR A 189 -3.36 52.50 -22.61
N GLU A 190 -2.36 53.37 -22.45
CA GLU A 190 -2.59 54.69 -21.81
C GLU A 190 -1.76 55.78 -22.48
N LYS A 191 -2.35 56.44 -23.48
CA LYS A 191 -2.11 57.85 -23.84
C LYS A 191 -3.41 58.46 -24.33
N ASN A 192 -4.18 59.05 -23.42
CA ASN A 192 -4.63 60.46 -23.48
C ASN A 192 -5.69 60.76 -22.40
N GLU A 193 -5.27 61.59 -21.46
CA GLU A 193 -5.93 62.77 -20.89
C GLU A 193 -7.45 62.80 -20.61
N SER A 194 -7.71 62.89 -19.30
CA SER A 194 -8.48 63.95 -18.61
C SER A 194 -10.01 64.00 -18.72
N GLY A 195 -10.65 64.10 -17.55
CA GLY A 195 -11.92 64.84 -17.39
C GLY A 195 -13.09 64.09 -16.75
N ALA A 196 -13.21 64.23 -15.42
CA ALA A 196 -14.45 64.37 -14.64
C ALA A 196 -15.65 63.41 -14.84
N LYS A 197 -15.91 62.64 -13.77
CA LYS A 197 -17.22 62.37 -13.11
C LYS A 197 -18.43 61.96 -13.98
N LYS A 198 -18.86 60.70 -13.82
CA LYS A 198 -20.14 60.23 -13.23
C LYS A 198 -20.50 58.85 -13.78
N ASP A 199 -20.82 57.92 -12.89
CA ASP A 199 -21.66 56.75 -13.21
C ASP A 199 -23.00 57.23 -13.80
N PRO A 200 -23.58 56.49 -14.76
CA PRO A 200 -24.40 55.35 -14.36
C PRO A 200 -24.27 54.10 -15.26
N GLU A 201 -24.41 52.96 -14.60
CA GLU A 201 -25.14 51.74 -14.97
C GLU A 201 -25.29 51.34 -16.46
N GLY A 202 -24.90 50.08 -16.73
CA GLY A 202 -25.63 49.18 -17.61
C GLY A 202 -24.91 48.80 -18.91
N GLU A 203 -24.71 47.49 -19.10
CA GLU A 203 -24.52 46.77 -20.37
C GLU A 203 -23.12 46.27 -20.79
N ASP A 204 -22.03 46.52 -20.05
CA ASP A 204 -20.68 46.09 -20.47
C ASP A 204 -20.00 44.95 -19.67
N GLU A 205 -20.65 44.38 -18.64
CA GLU A 205 -20.05 43.28 -17.82
C GLU A 205 -20.18 41.88 -18.46
N ASP A 206 -21.19 41.63 -19.30
CA ASP A 206 -21.44 40.29 -19.86
C ASP A 206 -20.49 39.92 -21.02
N ARG A 207 -19.92 40.90 -21.73
CA ARG A 207 -18.95 40.64 -22.82
C ARG A 207 -17.52 40.41 -22.33
N MET A 208 -17.11 41.06 -21.24
CA MET A 208 -15.80 40.81 -20.65
C MET A 208 -15.74 39.43 -20.00
N THR A 209 -16.82 38.95 -19.39
CA THR A 209 -16.89 37.63 -18.75
C THR A 209 -16.89 36.48 -19.76
N GLU A 210 -17.57 36.60 -20.91
CA GLU A 210 -17.49 35.59 -21.98
C GLU A 210 -16.09 35.50 -22.61
N GLU A 211 -15.48 36.63 -22.99
CA GLU A 211 -14.15 36.64 -23.62
C GLU A 211 -13.05 36.19 -22.63
N LEU A 212 -13.17 36.54 -21.34
CA LEU A 212 -12.31 36.02 -20.28
C LEU A 212 -12.52 34.51 -20.07
N SER A 213 -13.77 34.03 -20.06
CA SER A 213 -14.05 32.60 -19.91
C SER A 213 -13.49 31.78 -21.08
N LYS A 214 -13.53 32.33 -22.30
CA LYS A 214 -13.03 31.70 -23.52
C LYS A 214 -11.50 31.71 -23.56
N ALA A 215 -10.88 32.81 -23.15
CA ALA A 215 -9.42 32.92 -23.01
C ALA A 215 -8.88 31.98 -21.92
N VAL A 216 -9.57 31.88 -20.78
CA VAL A 216 -9.21 30.95 -19.69
C VAL A 216 -9.39 29.50 -20.14
N SER A 217 -10.49 29.18 -20.82
CA SER A 217 -10.73 27.82 -21.35
C SER A 217 -9.69 27.43 -22.41
N ALA A 218 -9.32 28.37 -23.29
CA ALA A 218 -8.28 28.15 -24.29
C ALA A 218 -6.89 27.95 -23.63
N ALA A 219 -6.54 28.79 -22.65
CA ALA A 219 -5.27 28.67 -21.93
C ALA A 219 -5.18 27.38 -21.10
N VAL A 220 -6.28 26.96 -20.46
CA VAL A 220 -6.37 25.67 -19.75
C VAL A 220 -6.23 24.50 -20.73
N THR A 221 -6.88 24.56 -21.90
CA THR A 221 -6.77 23.52 -22.92
C THR A 221 -5.35 23.42 -23.49
N GLU A 222 -4.68 24.57 -23.69
CA GLU A 222 -3.30 24.61 -24.18
C GLU A 222 -2.30 24.12 -23.13
N ALA A 223 -2.50 24.44 -21.85
CA ALA A 223 -1.66 23.97 -20.75
C ALA A 223 -1.82 22.45 -20.49
N LEU A 224 -3.00 21.87 -20.79
CA LEU A 224 -3.26 20.44 -20.61
C LEU A 224 -2.86 19.57 -21.81
N LYS A 225 -2.67 20.14 -23.01
CA LYS A 225 -2.15 19.42 -24.19
C LYS A 225 -0.86 18.61 -23.91
N PRO A 226 0.21 19.18 -23.32
CA PRO A 226 1.43 18.42 -23.07
C PRO A 226 1.27 17.31 -22.01
N LEU A 227 0.23 17.37 -21.17
CA LEU A 227 -0.13 16.29 -20.25
C LEU A 227 -0.93 15.19 -20.97
N ASN A 228 -1.87 15.57 -21.84
CA ASN A 228 -2.63 14.63 -22.67
C ASN A 228 -1.71 13.82 -23.59
N ASP A 229 -0.75 14.48 -24.25
CA ASP A 229 0.24 13.83 -25.11
C ASP A 229 1.14 12.85 -24.32
N LYS A 230 1.44 13.16 -23.05
CA LYS A 230 2.22 12.28 -22.17
C LYS A 230 1.40 11.08 -21.71
N VAL A 231 0.10 11.25 -21.45
CA VAL A 231 -0.81 10.15 -21.10
C VAL A 231 -0.95 9.20 -22.28
N GLU A 232 -1.22 9.69 -23.49
CA GLU A 232 -1.27 8.85 -24.69
C GLU A 232 0.06 8.12 -24.96
N LYS A 233 1.19 8.80 -24.73
CA LYS A 233 2.52 8.18 -24.88
C LYS A 233 2.76 7.10 -23.82
N MET A 234 2.23 7.26 -22.61
CA MET A 234 2.31 6.21 -21.57
C MET A 234 1.42 5.03 -21.91
N GLU A 235 0.19 5.25 -22.40
CA GLU A 235 -0.71 4.18 -22.85
C GLU A 235 -0.08 3.35 -23.97
N ARG A 236 0.52 4.00 -24.98
CA ARG A 236 1.25 3.29 -26.05
C ARG A 236 2.45 2.51 -25.54
N ARG A 237 3.15 3.03 -24.51
CA ARG A 237 4.25 2.28 -23.88
C ARG A 237 3.72 1.08 -23.10
N LEU A 238 2.59 1.22 -22.41
CA LEU A 238 1.93 0.14 -21.69
C LEU A 238 1.52 -1.00 -22.63
N GLU A 239 0.85 -0.68 -23.75
CA GLU A 239 0.48 -1.66 -24.78
C GLU A 239 1.70 -2.37 -25.38
N SER A 240 2.80 -1.65 -25.60
CA SER A 240 4.05 -2.26 -26.09
C SER A 240 4.67 -3.23 -25.08
N VAL A 241 4.56 -2.93 -23.79
CA VAL A 241 5.05 -3.77 -22.70
C VAL A 241 4.16 -5.02 -22.56
N GLU A 242 2.83 -4.89 -22.65
CA GLU A 242 1.92 -6.04 -22.64
C GLU A 242 2.16 -6.98 -23.82
N LYS A 243 2.37 -6.43 -25.03
CA LYS A 243 2.64 -7.22 -26.23
C LYS A 243 3.97 -7.97 -26.16
N SER A 244 5.01 -7.33 -25.62
CA SER A 244 6.33 -7.96 -25.42
C SER A 244 6.32 -9.02 -24.31
N ARG A 245 5.49 -8.85 -23.27
CA ARG A 245 5.25 -9.88 -22.26
C ARG A 245 4.55 -11.10 -22.85
N GLY A 246 3.51 -10.89 -23.66
CA GLY A 246 2.78 -11.97 -24.35
C GLY A 246 3.62 -12.75 -25.36
N SER A 247 4.53 -12.08 -26.09
CA SER A 247 5.47 -12.78 -26.98
C SER A 247 6.54 -13.55 -26.22
N SER A 248 6.98 -13.06 -25.06
CA SER A 248 7.96 -13.76 -24.22
C SER A 248 7.36 -15.01 -23.56
N GLN A 249 6.10 -14.95 -23.12
CA GLN A 249 5.37 -16.14 -22.63
C GLN A 249 5.15 -17.17 -23.73
N ARG A 250 4.73 -16.78 -24.94
CA ARG A 250 4.61 -17.73 -26.06
C ARG A 250 5.92 -18.37 -26.47
N ALA A 251 7.02 -17.63 -26.42
CA ALA A 251 8.35 -18.17 -26.73
C ALA A 251 8.81 -19.19 -25.68
N LEU A 252 8.45 -18.98 -24.40
CA LEU A 252 8.72 -19.94 -23.33
C LEU A 252 7.85 -21.20 -23.45
N ASP A 253 6.56 -21.05 -23.76
CA ASP A 253 5.65 -22.19 -23.96
C ASP A 253 6.08 -23.05 -25.16
N THR A 254 6.49 -22.42 -26.27
CA THR A 254 6.95 -23.14 -27.46
C THR A 254 8.27 -23.88 -27.20
N ALA A 255 9.18 -23.31 -26.39
CA ALA A 255 10.43 -23.96 -26.04
C ALA A 255 10.23 -25.16 -25.09
N LEU A 256 9.21 -25.11 -24.24
CA LEU A 256 8.81 -26.22 -23.37
C LEU A 256 8.18 -27.39 -24.15
N ASP A 257 7.40 -27.09 -25.19
CA ASP A 257 6.81 -28.12 -26.05
C ASP A 257 7.87 -28.83 -26.93
N ASP A 258 8.87 -28.11 -27.46
CA ASP A 258 9.97 -28.69 -28.25
C ASP A 258 10.91 -29.60 -27.40
N GLU A 259 11.12 -29.28 -26.12
CA GLU A 259 11.87 -30.17 -25.21
C GLU A 259 11.09 -31.45 -24.83
N LEU A 260 9.75 -31.40 -24.83
CA LEU A 260 8.91 -32.57 -24.52
C LEU A 260 8.80 -33.55 -25.70
N GLU A 261 8.82 -33.07 -26.94
CA GLU A 261 8.80 -33.94 -28.13
C GLU A 261 10.17 -34.58 -28.44
N GLY A 262 11.27 -34.02 -27.94
CA GLY A 262 12.62 -34.58 -28.09
C GLY A 262 12.98 -35.75 -27.15
N VAL A 263 12.08 -36.11 -26.22
CA VAL A 263 12.31 -37.09 -25.14
C VAL A 263 11.44 -38.35 -25.28
N LEU A 264 10.63 -38.46 -26.34
CA LEU A 264 9.87 -39.67 -26.72
C LEU A 264 10.54 -40.44 -27.87
#